data_AF-A0A1T4ZCK1-F1
#
_entry.id   AF-A0A1T4ZCK1-F1
#
_cell.length_a   1.000
_cell.length_b   1.000
_cell.length_c   1.000
_cell.angle_alpha   90.00
_cell.angle_beta   90.00
_cell.angle_gamma   90.00
#
_symmetry.space_group_name_H-M   'P 1'
#
loop_
_entity.id
_entity.type
_entity.pdbx_description
1 polymer ?
#
loop_
_entity_poly.entity_id
_entity_poly.type
_entity_poly.pdbx_seq_one_letter_code
_entity_poly.pdbx_strand_id
1 'polypeptide(L)'
;MVRLYDQSFEILKRELQKNAQKDLVGEVGAEIILKRLEKMRSQPGEPLTLDELNNLVSDQFPDFNQSVLKQAAKANHPPGIGSKMLLGTAILGGFVGIVALANLPYPMIRFPVSKTVPILLIPSYISMDYNYRQAVSLVEQSDQLINQATAITDIELGIKKVEKSQQHLDKLPVWFLGYYPQAYCSFMGCVWRFTFDEYESARKNIGRMESKIFQEQNAYQAYTKAEQLIKESQKNFSKLSAGNQQQQMINQWQNAIDQLDKIPSATLAGKLAEKDLETAKRDFQEKLGFVAGTIKGNTLIDAGMQFGIQAAKAAQNPPHTAKQWEQVIKLWQEAIRRLEQVPTDNPSYLDAQKKLAEYQSNLGSSESRLQAEKDAVESVKQAKAAIAQWQTSARSKEPNIGSLIGQLTDIISILEQVPAGTTVSAEAQKLLGSARHTHDKLSEKWV
;
A
#
# COMPACT_ATOMS: atom_id res chain seq x y z
N MET A 1 -58.17 -17.73 54.68
CA MET A 1 -56.82 -17.37 55.12
C MET A 1 -56.96 -16.78 56.52
N VAL A 2 -56.17 -17.26 57.47
CA VAL A 2 -56.20 -16.79 58.86
C VAL A 2 -55.10 -15.75 59.08
N ARG A 3 -55.29 -14.86 60.05
CA ARG A 3 -54.32 -13.78 60.31
C ARG A 3 -53.04 -14.27 61.01
N LEU A 4 -53.10 -15.40 61.74
CA LEU A 4 -51.95 -16.01 62.41
C LEU A 4 -51.86 -17.52 62.10
N TYR A 5 -50.72 -17.97 61.58
CA TYR A 5 -50.46 -19.38 61.24
C TYR A 5 -49.70 -20.11 62.35
N ASP A 6 -49.84 -21.44 62.39
CA ASP A 6 -49.38 -22.30 63.50
C ASP A 6 -47.89 -22.13 63.83
N GLN A 7 -47.03 -22.01 62.82
CA GLN A 7 -45.59 -21.86 63.04
C GLN A 7 -45.25 -20.53 63.73
N SER A 8 -45.94 -19.44 63.35
CA SER A 8 -45.79 -18.13 63.99
C SER A 8 -46.36 -18.13 65.42
N PHE A 9 -47.52 -18.76 65.62
CA PHE A 9 -48.15 -18.91 66.93
C PHE A 9 -47.26 -19.66 67.94
N GLU A 10 -46.65 -20.78 67.53
CA GLU A 10 -45.79 -21.56 68.42
C GLU A 10 -44.50 -20.82 68.81
N ILE A 11 -43.95 -19.97 67.94
CA ILE A 11 -42.81 -19.12 68.27
C ILE A 11 -43.19 -18.10 69.35
N LEU A 12 -44.33 -17.42 69.18
CA LEU A 12 -44.82 -16.41 70.12
C LEU A 12 -45.21 -17.04 71.47
N LYS A 13 -45.88 -18.20 71.45
CA LYS A 13 -46.32 -18.92 72.65
C LYS A 13 -45.15 -19.33 73.54
N ARG A 14 -44.04 -19.81 72.97
CA ARG A 14 -42.85 -20.19 73.77
C ARG A 14 -42.22 -19.01 74.47
N GLU A 15 -42.12 -17.86 73.79
CA GLU A 15 -41.53 -16.67 74.40
C GLU A 15 -42.47 -16.04 75.44
N LEU A 16 -43.79 -16.11 75.24
CA LEU A 16 -44.78 -15.73 76.25
C LEU A 16 -44.68 -16.62 77.50
N GLN A 17 -44.57 -17.93 77.35
CA GLN A 17 -44.39 -18.85 78.47
C GLN A 17 -43.08 -18.57 79.24
N LYS A 18 -42.02 -18.20 78.54
CA LYS A 18 -40.74 -17.82 79.16
C LYS A 18 -40.85 -16.50 79.94
N ASN A 19 -41.63 -15.54 79.46
CA ASN A 19 -41.85 -14.27 80.15
C ASN A 19 -42.86 -14.36 81.30
N ALA A 20 -43.83 -15.27 81.21
CA ALA A 20 -44.83 -15.54 82.25
C ALA A 20 -44.22 -16.07 83.56
N GLN A 21 -43.12 -16.83 83.49
CA GLN A 21 -42.49 -17.48 84.65
C GLN A 21 -41.70 -16.53 85.58
N LYS A 22 -41.80 -15.21 85.39
CA LYS A 22 -41.08 -14.20 86.19
C LYS A 22 -41.87 -13.65 87.39
N ASP A 23 -43.22 -13.64 87.33
CA ASP A 23 -44.15 -13.10 88.35
C ASP A 23 -45.58 -13.62 88.06
N LEU A 24 -46.40 -13.83 89.11
CA LEU A 24 -47.85 -14.09 89.04
C LEU A 24 -48.62 -13.09 88.17
N VAL A 25 -48.21 -11.80 88.14
CA VAL A 25 -48.80 -10.78 87.25
C VAL A 25 -48.48 -11.07 85.78
N GLY A 26 -47.30 -11.65 85.50
CA GLY A 26 -46.90 -12.07 84.16
C GLY A 26 -47.66 -13.28 83.63
N GLU A 27 -48.13 -14.16 84.51
CA GLU A 27 -48.91 -15.35 84.13
C GLU A 27 -50.30 -14.98 83.61
N VAL A 28 -50.99 -14.05 84.29
CA VAL A 28 -52.29 -13.51 83.84
C VAL A 28 -52.12 -12.71 82.54
N GLY A 29 -51.08 -11.89 82.43
CA GLY A 29 -50.75 -11.15 81.21
C GLY A 29 -50.51 -12.08 80.01
N ALA A 30 -49.77 -13.18 80.21
CA ALA A 30 -49.51 -14.16 79.16
C ALA A 30 -50.78 -14.89 78.71
N GLU A 31 -51.71 -15.21 79.62
CA GLU A 31 -52.98 -15.84 79.26
C GLU A 31 -53.87 -14.90 78.43
N ILE A 32 -53.89 -13.60 78.75
CA ILE A 32 -54.60 -12.57 77.97
C ILE A 32 -54.05 -12.51 76.55
N ILE A 33 -52.72 -12.43 76.40
CA ILE A 33 -52.10 -12.38 75.07
C ILE A 33 -52.33 -13.69 74.30
N LEU A 34 -52.24 -14.84 74.96
CA LEU A 34 -52.47 -16.14 74.31
C LEU A 34 -53.88 -16.22 73.72
N LYS A 35 -54.90 -15.79 74.48
CA LYS A 35 -56.29 -15.71 73.97
C LYS A 35 -56.43 -14.75 72.78
N ARG A 36 -55.72 -13.62 72.79
CA ARG A 36 -55.69 -12.70 71.62
C ARG A 36 -55.06 -13.35 70.40
N LEU A 37 -53.94 -14.04 70.57
CA LEU A 37 -53.25 -14.76 69.47
C LEU A 37 -54.11 -15.90 68.91
N GLU A 38 -54.78 -16.68 69.78
CA GLU A 38 -55.73 -17.71 69.36
C GLU A 38 -56.90 -17.12 68.56
N LYS A 39 -57.42 -15.96 68.98
CA LYS A 39 -58.44 -15.23 68.22
C LYS A 39 -57.95 -14.88 66.81
N MET A 40 -56.69 -14.45 66.65
CA MET A 40 -56.11 -14.15 65.34
C MET A 40 -55.94 -15.39 64.44
N ARG A 41 -55.80 -16.59 65.03
CA ARG A 41 -55.81 -17.86 64.28
C ARG A 41 -57.20 -18.21 63.74
N SER A 42 -58.27 -17.72 64.36
CA SER A 42 -59.65 -17.94 63.89
C SER A 42 -60.19 -16.83 62.99
N GLN A 43 -59.56 -15.65 62.96
CA GLN A 43 -60.04 -14.52 62.18
C GLN A 43 -59.59 -14.59 60.72
N PRO A 44 -60.50 -14.39 59.75
CA PRO A 44 -60.13 -14.26 58.35
C PRO A 44 -59.51 -12.89 58.08
N GLY A 45 -58.39 -12.83 57.36
CA GLY A 45 -57.73 -11.59 56.97
C GLY A 45 -56.30 -11.81 56.48
N GLU A 46 -55.60 -10.71 56.18
CA GLU A 46 -54.18 -10.74 55.83
C GLU A 46 -53.31 -11.18 57.03
N PRO A 47 -52.18 -11.88 56.78
CA PRO A 47 -51.27 -12.28 57.84
C PRO A 47 -50.74 -11.08 58.61
N LEU A 48 -50.70 -11.19 59.94
CA LEU A 48 -50.20 -10.15 60.83
C LEU A 48 -48.77 -9.74 60.47
N THR A 49 -48.58 -8.43 60.33
CA THR A 49 -47.29 -7.79 60.12
C THR A 49 -46.49 -7.71 61.44
N LEU A 50 -45.21 -7.36 61.34
CA LEU A 50 -44.35 -7.18 62.52
C LEU A 50 -44.90 -6.12 63.49
N ASP A 51 -45.38 -5.00 62.96
CA ASP A 51 -45.88 -3.89 63.78
C ASP A 51 -47.20 -4.27 64.49
N GLU A 52 -48.06 -5.03 63.82
CA GLU A 52 -49.30 -5.55 64.43
C GLU A 52 -49.00 -6.60 65.51
N LEU A 53 -48.03 -7.49 65.29
CA LEU A 53 -47.59 -8.43 66.33
C LEU A 53 -47.00 -7.71 67.55
N ASN A 54 -46.23 -6.64 67.33
CA ASN A 54 -45.69 -5.82 68.41
C ASN A 54 -46.79 -5.12 69.21
N ASN A 55 -47.79 -4.55 68.52
CA ASN A 55 -48.93 -3.90 69.17
C ASN A 55 -49.83 -4.86 69.95
N LEU A 56 -49.87 -6.15 69.56
CA LEU A 56 -50.67 -7.16 70.26
C LEU A 56 -50.09 -7.54 71.63
N VAL A 57 -48.78 -7.37 71.83
CA VAL A 57 -48.07 -7.81 73.04
C VAL A 57 -47.56 -6.66 73.91
N SER A 58 -47.39 -5.46 73.35
CA SER A 58 -46.72 -4.33 74.01
C SER A 58 -47.45 -3.77 75.22
N ASP A 59 -48.76 -3.98 75.34
CA ASP A 59 -49.57 -3.52 76.47
C ASP A 59 -49.32 -4.34 77.75
N GLN A 60 -49.09 -5.64 77.62
CA GLN A 60 -48.78 -6.53 78.74
C GLN A 60 -47.27 -6.77 78.90
N PHE A 61 -46.51 -6.70 77.79
CA PHE A 61 -45.07 -6.96 77.75
C PHE A 61 -44.35 -5.91 76.89
N PRO A 62 -44.09 -4.70 77.42
CA PRO A 62 -43.42 -3.63 76.67
C PRO A 62 -41.99 -4.00 76.25
N ASP A 63 -41.30 -4.85 77.03
CA ASP A 63 -39.93 -5.33 76.75
C ASP A 63 -39.91 -6.68 75.99
N PHE A 64 -40.96 -7.01 75.24
CA PHE A 64 -41.01 -8.27 74.50
C PHE A 64 -39.88 -8.37 73.45
N ASN A 65 -39.29 -9.56 73.31
CA ASN A 65 -38.11 -9.75 72.48
C ASN A 65 -38.38 -9.47 71.00
N GLN A 66 -37.84 -8.36 70.49
CA GLN A 66 -38.01 -7.89 69.12
C GLN A 66 -37.47 -8.87 68.06
N SER A 67 -36.45 -9.66 68.39
CA SER A 67 -35.91 -10.68 67.48
C SER A 67 -36.93 -11.81 67.27
N VAL A 68 -37.63 -12.21 68.33
CA VAL A 68 -38.68 -13.23 68.29
C VAL A 68 -39.88 -12.74 67.49
N LEU A 69 -40.29 -11.48 67.65
CA LEU A 69 -41.38 -10.88 66.87
C LEU A 69 -41.05 -10.86 65.36
N LYS A 70 -39.82 -10.50 64.98
CA LYS A 70 -39.35 -10.57 63.59
C LYS A 70 -39.38 -11.99 63.03
N GLN A 71 -38.95 -12.96 63.82
CA GLN A 71 -38.97 -14.37 63.44
C GLN A 71 -40.39 -14.89 63.26
N ALA A 72 -41.30 -14.53 64.17
CA ALA A 72 -42.71 -14.89 64.11
C ALA A 72 -43.41 -14.26 62.90
N ALA A 73 -43.17 -12.98 62.61
CA ALA A 73 -43.72 -12.30 61.44
C ALA A 73 -43.28 -12.98 60.13
N LYS A 74 -41.99 -13.35 60.03
CA LYS A 74 -41.45 -14.06 58.85
C LYS A 74 -42.05 -15.45 58.67
N ALA A 75 -42.36 -16.15 59.76
CA ALA A 75 -42.97 -17.48 59.73
C ALA A 75 -44.50 -17.45 59.57
N ASN A 76 -45.12 -16.26 59.53
CA ASN A 76 -46.57 -16.10 59.49
C ASN A 76 -47.13 -16.17 58.06
N HIS A 77 -47.01 -17.32 57.42
CA HIS A 77 -47.52 -17.57 56.07
C HIS A 77 -48.23 -18.93 55.99
N PRO A 78 -49.13 -19.16 55.02
CA PRO A 78 -49.80 -20.44 54.87
C PRO A 78 -48.80 -21.59 54.66
N PRO A 79 -49.08 -22.80 55.20
CA PRO A 79 -48.26 -23.97 54.97
C PRO A 79 -48.25 -24.30 53.46
N GLY A 80 -47.09 -24.18 52.84
CA GLY A 80 -46.90 -24.49 51.42
C GLY A 80 -47.11 -25.99 51.16
N ILE A 81 -47.72 -26.30 50.01
CA ILE A 81 -48.01 -27.63 49.48
C ILE A 81 -46.68 -28.33 49.12
N GLY A 82 -45.92 -28.78 50.13
CA GLY A 82 -44.55 -29.26 49.98
C GLY A 82 -44.36 -30.77 50.10
N SER A 83 -45.37 -31.55 50.51
CA SER A 83 -45.15 -32.96 50.90
C SER A 83 -45.80 -34.02 49.99
N LYS A 84 -46.47 -33.63 48.90
CA LYS A 84 -47.06 -34.59 47.92
C LYS A 84 -46.37 -34.60 46.54
N MET A 85 -45.27 -33.86 46.37
CA MET A 85 -44.54 -33.78 45.10
C MET A 85 -43.24 -34.62 45.09
N LEU A 86 -43.07 -35.56 46.02
CA LEU A 86 -41.87 -36.40 46.07
C LEU A 86 -41.93 -37.64 45.16
N LEU A 87 -43.13 -38.13 44.80
CA LEU A 87 -43.26 -39.15 43.76
C LEU A 87 -43.21 -38.58 42.33
N GLY A 88 -43.61 -37.32 42.13
CA GLY A 88 -43.54 -36.66 40.81
C GLY A 88 -42.14 -36.16 40.44
N THR A 89 -41.35 -35.73 41.43
CA THR A 89 -39.97 -35.25 41.24
C THR A 89 -38.94 -36.38 41.20
N ALA A 90 -39.20 -37.55 41.79
CA ALA A 90 -38.36 -38.73 41.55
C ALA A 90 -38.50 -39.23 40.12
N ILE A 91 -39.70 -39.11 39.53
CA ILE A 91 -39.94 -39.44 38.13
C ILE A 91 -39.29 -38.38 37.22
N LEU A 92 -39.49 -37.07 37.46
CA LEU A 92 -38.85 -36.03 36.64
C LEU A 92 -37.32 -35.92 36.84
N GLY A 93 -36.80 -36.06 38.05
CA GLY A 93 -35.37 -36.09 38.34
C GLY A 93 -34.69 -37.36 37.83
N GLY A 94 -35.38 -38.51 37.92
CA GLY A 94 -34.98 -39.75 37.26
C GLY A 94 -34.98 -39.62 35.74
N PHE A 95 -36.00 -39.03 35.13
CA PHE A 95 -36.05 -38.76 33.69
C PHE A 95 -34.98 -37.75 33.26
N VAL A 96 -34.72 -36.68 34.01
CA VAL A 96 -33.64 -35.72 33.67
C VAL A 96 -32.26 -36.37 33.77
N GLY A 97 -32.02 -37.20 34.80
CA GLY A 97 -30.79 -37.99 34.93
C GLY A 97 -30.63 -39.05 33.83
N ILE A 98 -31.71 -39.76 33.49
CA ILE A 98 -31.74 -40.76 32.41
C ILE A 98 -31.58 -40.08 31.05
N VAL A 99 -32.23 -38.93 30.82
CA VAL A 99 -32.04 -38.12 29.60
C VAL A 99 -30.60 -37.63 29.53
N ALA A 100 -30.01 -37.13 30.62
CA ALA A 100 -28.62 -36.69 30.63
C ALA A 100 -27.63 -37.83 30.34
N LEU A 101 -27.84 -39.02 30.93
CA LEU A 101 -27.03 -40.23 30.69
C LEU A 101 -27.22 -40.78 29.27
N ALA A 102 -28.46 -40.85 28.79
CA ALA A 102 -28.81 -41.22 27.42
C ALA A 102 -28.25 -40.23 26.39
N ASN A 103 -28.09 -38.96 26.80
CA ASN A 103 -27.58 -37.88 25.98
C ASN A 103 -26.05 -37.71 26.05
N LEU A 104 -25.35 -38.60 26.77
CA LEU A 104 -23.88 -38.60 26.78
C LEU A 104 -23.33 -38.87 25.37
N PRO A 105 -22.21 -38.23 24.98
CA PRO A 105 -21.58 -38.39 23.67
C PRO A 105 -20.81 -39.72 23.51
N TYR A 106 -21.30 -40.82 24.09
CA TYR A 106 -20.67 -42.13 24.01
C TYR A 106 -21.46 -43.08 23.09
N PRO A 107 -20.86 -43.57 21.98
CA PRO A 107 -21.58 -44.38 20.98
C PRO A 107 -22.24 -45.64 21.56
N MET A 108 -21.60 -46.32 22.51
CA MET A 108 -22.14 -47.57 23.06
C MET A 108 -23.39 -47.38 23.93
N ILE A 109 -23.63 -46.17 24.44
CA ILE A 109 -24.82 -45.84 25.24
C ILE A 109 -25.94 -45.34 24.33
N ARG A 110 -25.62 -44.51 23.32
CA ARG A 110 -26.60 -43.90 22.43
C ARG A 110 -27.21 -44.84 21.40
N PHE A 111 -26.46 -45.83 20.91
CA PHE A 111 -26.94 -46.74 19.86
C PHE A 111 -28.13 -47.61 20.31
N PRO A 112 -28.10 -48.25 21.51
CA PRO A 112 -29.28 -48.95 22.03
C PRO A 112 -30.45 -48.00 22.30
N VAL A 113 -30.17 -46.82 22.88
CA VAL A 113 -31.21 -45.82 23.20
C VAL A 113 -31.94 -45.32 21.96
N SER A 114 -31.23 -45.09 20.84
CA SER A 114 -31.86 -44.64 19.59
C SER A 114 -32.77 -45.68 18.95
N LYS A 115 -32.49 -46.98 19.14
CA LYS A 115 -33.32 -48.09 18.65
C LYS A 115 -34.52 -48.38 19.56
N THR A 116 -34.38 -48.20 20.86
CA THR A 116 -35.38 -48.61 21.86
C THR A 116 -36.28 -47.46 22.32
N VAL A 117 -35.74 -46.26 22.56
CA VAL A 117 -36.48 -45.10 23.10
C VAL A 117 -35.97 -43.78 22.47
N PRO A 118 -36.29 -43.50 21.19
CA PRO A 118 -35.72 -42.37 20.46
C PRO A 118 -36.11 -40.99 21.02
N ILE A 119 -37.22 -40.89 21.76
CA ILE A 119 -37.74 -39.62 22.30
C ILE A 119 -36.77 -38.93 23.28
N LEU A 120 -35.91 -39.71 23.96
CA LEU A 120 -34.92 -39.20 24.92
C LEU A 120 -33.77 -38.44 24.25
N LEU A 121 -33.59 -38.59 22.93
CA LEU A 121 -32.50 -37.98 22.16
C LEU A 121 -32.93 -36.72 21.38
N ILE A 122 -34.21 -36.34 21.43
CA ILE A 122 -34.77 -35.20 20.68
C ILE A 122 -33.99 -33.88 20.88
N PRO A 123 -33.65 -33.45 22.11
CA PRO A 123 -32.91 -32.19 22.30
C PRO A 123 -31.55 -32.16 21.59
N SER A 124 -30.84 -33.29 21.57
CA SER A 124 -29.56 -33.39 20.85
C SER A 124 -29.74 -33.46 19.34
N TYR A 125 -30.79 -34.11 18.85
CA TYR A 125 -31.10 -34.09 17.42
C TYR A 125 -31.45 -32.68 16.94
N ILE A 126 -32.21 -31.91 17.72
CA ILE A 126 -32.51 -30.50 17.42
C ILE A 126 -31.24 -29.65 17.37
N SER A 127 -30.36 -29.80 18.37
CA SER A 127 -29.08 -29.08 18.39
C SER A 127 -28.18 -29.48 17.21
N MET A 128 -28.13 -30.77 16.89
CA MET A 128 -27.36 -31.30 15.77
C MET A 128 -27.87 -30.75 14.43
N ASP A 129 -29.18 -30.71 14.20
CA ASP A 129 -29.79 -30.09 13.01
C ASP A 129 -29.39 -28.66 12.81
N TYR A 130 -29.51 -27.89 13.89
CA TYR A 130 -29.30 -26.47 13.84
C TYR A 130 -27.87 -26.21 13.42
N ASN A 131 -26.91 -26.86 14.10
CA ASN A 131 -25.51 -26.75 13.74
C ASN A 131 -25.23 -27.30 12.34
N TYR A 132 -25.87 -28.39 11.93
CA TYR A 132 -25.71 -28.95 10.58
C TYR A 132 -26.20 -28.01 9.49
N ARG A 133 -27.45 -27.53 9.56
CA ARG A 133 -28.03 -26.61 8.59
C ARG A 133 -27.27 -25.29 8.52
N GLN A 134 -26.88 -24.76 9.68
CA GLN A 134 -26.06 -23.55 9.73
C GLN A 134 -24.69 -23.80 9.08
N ALA A 135 -24.03 -24.93 9.39
CA ALA A 135 -22.75 -25.29 8.77
C ALA A 135 -22.87 -25.39 7.25
N VAL A 136 -23.82 -26.17 6.73
CA VAL A 136 -24.00 -26.35 5.26
C VAL A 136 -24.31 -25.02 4.58
N SER A 137 -25.23 -24.21 5.13
CA SER A 137 -25.56 -22.91 4.57
C SER A 137 -24.37 -21.95 4.57
N LEU A 138 -23.58 -21.94 5.65
CA LEU A 138 -22.40 -21.09 5.74
C LEU A 138 -21.28 -21.57 4.83
N VAL A 139 -21.10 -22.89 4.65
CA VAL A 139 -20.15 -23.48 3.68
C VAL A 139 -20.49 -23.03 2.27
N GLU A 140 -21.76 -23.13 1.86
CA GLU A 140 -22.22 -22.69 0.54
C GLU A 140 -21.99 -21.18 0.34
N GLN A 141 -22.35 -20.36 1.33
CA GLN A 141 -22.12 -18.92 1.26
C GLN A 141 -20.64 -18.56 1.22
N SER A 142 -19.78 -19.24 2.00
CA SER A 142 -18.34 -19.03 1.94
C SER A 142 -17.74 -19.47 0.61
N ASP A 143 -18.24 -20.56 0.03
CA ASP A 143 -17.78 -21.05 -1.26
C ASP A 143 -18.03 -20.00 -2.35
N GLN A 144 -19.24 -19.44 -2.41
CA GLN A 144 -19.58 -18.35 -3.33
C GLN A 144 -18.64 -17.14 -3.14
N LEU A 145 -18.45 -16.71 -1.90
CA LEU A 145 -17.63 -15.54 -1.58
C LEU A 145 -16.13 -15.71 -1.80
N ILE A 146 -15.61 -16.94 -1.77
CA ILE A 146 -14.17 -17.23 -1.95
C ILE A 146 -13.89 -17.70 -3.38
N ASN A 147 -14.73 -18.56 -3.94
CA ASN A 147 -14.51 -19.13 -5.26
C ASN A 147 -14.96 -18.23 -6.40
N GLN A 148 -15.95 -17.38 -6.16
CA GLN A 148 -16.47 -16.44 -7.15
C GLN A 148 -16.18 -14.98 -6.76
N ALA A 149 -15.19 -14.77 -5.89
CA ALA A 149 -14.80 -13.45 -5.41
C ALA A 149 -14.44 -12.52 -6.58
N THR A 150 -14.97 -11.30 -6.55
CA THR A 150 -14.59 -10.23 -7.49
C THR A 150 -13.89 -9.08 -6.78
N ALA A 151 -14.05 -9.00 -5.45
CA ALA A 151 -13.39 -8.05 -4.58
C ALA A 151 -12.77 -8.74 -3.36
N ILE A 152 -11.73 -8.12 -2.79
CA ILE A 152 -11.09 -8.60 -1.56
C ILE A 152 -12.07 -8.62 -0.38
N THR A 153 -13.02 -7.69 -0.34
CA THR A 153 -14.10 -7.66 0.66
C THR A 153 -14.98 -8.91 0.64
N ASP A 154 -15.15 -9.54 -0.53
CA ASP A 154 -15.89 -10.80 -0.67
C ASP A 154 -15.13 -11.91 0.06
N ILE A 155 -13.82 -12.00 -0.16
CA ILE A 155 -12.93 -12.97 0.48
C ILE A 155 -12.91 -12.75 2.01
N GLU A 156 -12.82 -11.51 2.48
CA GLU A 156 -12.85 -11.20 3.92
C GLU A 156 -14.17 -11.64 4.60
N LEU A 157 -15.31 -11.41 3.92
CA LEU A 157 -16.59 -11.90 4.41
C LEU A 157 -16.66 -13.43 4.34
N GLY A 158 -16.10 -14.04 3.29
CA GLY A 158 -15.97 -15.47 3.10
C GLY A 158 -15.20 -16.13 4.25
N ILE A 159 -14.05 -15.58 4.64
CA ILE A 159 -13.22 -16.05 5.78
C ILE A 159 -14.06 -16.10 7.05
N LYS A 160 -14.78 -15.03 7.39
CA LYS A 160 -15.66 -14.99 8.57
C LYS A 160 -16.75 -16.06 8.53
N LYS A 161 -17.24 -16.42 7.34
CA LYS A 161 -18.24 -17.49 7.18
C LYS A 161 -17.62 -18.89 7.26
N VAL A 162 -16.39 -19.08 6.76
CA VAL A 162 -15.62 -20.32 6.94
C VAL A 162 -15.36 -20.58 8.43
N GLU A 163 -14.93 -19.56 9.18
CA GLU A 163 -14.70 -19.69 10.62
C GLU A 163 -15.99 -20.09 11.36
N LYS A 164 -17.12 -19.43 11.03
CA LYS A 164 -18.43 -19.77 11.62
C LYS A 164 -18.91 -21.15 11.22
N SER A 165 -18.72 -21.56 9.97
CA SER A 165 -19.13 -22.90 9.51
C SER A 165 -18.31 -23.98 10.20
N GLN A 166 -17.00 -23.78 10.36
CA GLN A 166 -16.11 -24.67 11.09
C GLN A 166 -16.54 -24.83 12.56
N GLN A 167 -16.87 -23.72 13.23
CA GLN A 167 -17.42 -23.75 14.60
C GLN A 167 -18.73 -24.58 14.71
N HIS A 168 -19.58 -24.52 13.70
CA HIS A 168 -20.81 -25.33 13.67
C HIS A 168 -20.52 -26.81 13.37
N LEU A 169 -19.58 -27.12 12.48
CA LEU A 169 -19.16 -28.51 12.19
C LEU A 169 -18.43 -29.17 13.36
N ASP A 170 -17.68 -28.41 14.17
CA ASP A 170 -16.99 -28.93 15.36
C ASP A 170 -17.94 -29.24 16.52
N LYS A 171 -19.15 -28.66 16.51
CA LYS A 171 -20.23 -28.99 17.44
C LYS A 171 -20.97 -30.27 17.04
N LEU A 172 -20.76 -30.78 15.81
CA LEU A 172 -21.36 -32.04 15.37
C LEU A 172 -20.55 -33.22 15.93
N PRO A 173 -21.21 -34.17 16.63
CA PRO A 173 -20.49 -35.25 17.28
C PRO A 173 -19.91 -36.27 16.30
N VAL A 174 -18.65 -36.68 16.53
CA VAL A 174 -17.89 -37.66 15.73
C VAL A 174 -18.48 -39.08 15.75
N TRP A 175 -19.26 -39.46 16.78
CA TRP A 175 -19.86 -40.80 16.85
C TRP A 175 -20.97 -41.04 15.81
N PHE A 176 -21.44 -39.99 15.14
CA PHE A 176 -22.43 -40.09 14.06
C PHE A 176 -21.86 -40.68 12.75
N LEU A 177 -20.52 -40.74 12.63
CA LEU A 177 -19.81 -41.03 11.38
C LEU A 177 -19.84 -42.51 10.90
N GLY A 178 -20.58 -43.40 11.58
CA GLY A 178 -20.63 -44.83 11.25
C GLY A 178 -22.03 -45.43 11.13
N TYR A 179 -23.10 -44.68 11.39
CA TYR A 179 -24.47 -45.23 11.40
C TYR A 179 -25.46 -44.24 10.78
N TYR A 180 -26.09 -44.66 9.67
CA TYR A 180 -27.14 -43.94 8.96
C TYR A 180 -28.23 -43.40 9.91
N PRO A 181 -28.53 -42.09 9.94
CA PRO A 181 -29.82 -41.64 10.42
C PRO A 181 -30.86 -41.99 9.35
N GLN A 182 -31.51 -43.14 9.54
CA GLN A 182 -32.78 -43.36 8.86
C GLN A 182 -33.79 -42.40 9.48
N ALA A 183 -34.46 -41.61 8.63
CA ALA A 183 -35.34 -40.49 9.01
C ALA A 183 -36.14 -40.72 10.30
N TYR A 184 -36.12 -39.75 11.22
CA TYR A 184 -37.00 -39.76 12.39
C TYR A 184 -38.32 -39.06 12.07
N CYS A 185 -39.41 -39.77 12.34
CA CYS A 185 -40.78 -39.34 12.10
C CYS A 185 -41.48 -38.89 13.39
N SER A 186 -42.34 -37.87 13.28
CA SER A 186 -43.31 -37.48 14.30
C SER A 186 -44.73 -37.48 13.72
N PHE A 187 -45.76 -37.29 14.56
CA PHE A 187 -47.19 -37.20 14.15
C PHE A 187 -47.48 -36.03 13.18
N MET A 188 -46.60 -35.02 13.09
CA MET A 188 -46.70 -33.88 12.16
C MET A 188 -45.59 -33.86 11.07
N GLY A 189 -44.94 -35.00 10.80
CA GLY A 189 -44.00 -35.18 9.69
C GLY A 189 -42.61 -35.70 10.10
N CYS A 190 -41.84 -36.19 9.12
CA CYS A 190 -40.47 -36.69 9.27
C CYS A 190 -39.47 -35.74 8.60
N VAL A 191 -38.40 -35.34 9.29
CA VAL A 191 -37.29 -34.64 8.62
C VAL A 191 -35.97 -34.99 9.30
N TRP A 192 -35.18 -35.87 8.67
CA TRP A 192 -33.71 -35.91 8.74
C TRP A 192 -33.13 -36.55 7.48
N ARG A 193 -32.28 -35.83 6.73
CA ARG A 193 -31.28 -36.41 5.81
C ARG A 193 -29.99 -35.62 5.97
N PHE A 194 -29.14 -36.15 6.84
CA PHE A 194 -27.75 -35.76 7.03
C PHE A 194 -26.96 -37.04 6.83
N THR A 195 -26.02 -37.04 5.90
CA THR A 195 -25.17 -38.20 5.60
C THR A 195 -23.75 -37.95 6.05
N PHE A 196 -23.03 -39.03 6.36
CA PHE A 196 -21.59 -38.97 6.57
C PHE A 196 -20.89 -38.32 5.38
N ASP A 197 -21.34 -38.64 4.17
CA ASP A 197 -20.82 -38.10 2.91
C ASP A 197 -20.98 -36.56 2.83
N GLU A 198 -22.14 -36.02 3.22
CA GLU A 198 -22.37 -34.55 3.27
C GLU A 198 -21.48 -33.87 4.32
N TYR A 199 -21.29 -34.49 5.48
CA TYR A 199 -20.38 -33.99 6.52
C TYR A 199 -18.92 -33.97 6.05
N GLU A 200 -18.46 -35.10 5.50
CA GLU A 200 -17.11 -35.25 4.96
C GLU A 200 -16.88 -34.23 3.84
N SER A 201 -17.85 -34.08 2.93
CA SER A 201 -17.84 -33.08 1.86
C SER A 201 -17.74 -31.66 2.41
N ALA A 202 -18.54 -31.30 3.42
CA ALA A 202 -18.50 -29.98 4.04
C ALA A 202 -17.13 -29.68 4.66
N ARG A 203 -16.55 -30.62 5.43
CA ARG A 203 -15.19 -30.46 5.98
C ARG A 203 -14.11 -30.37 4.90
N LYS A 204 -14.22 -31.20 3.85
CA LYS A 204 -13.29 -31.17 2.71
C LYS A 204 -13.36 -29.84 1.97
N ASN A 205 -14.55 -29.28 1.80
CA ASN A 205 -14.75 -27.97 1.17
C ASN A 205 -14.15 -26.86 2.04
N ILE A 206 -14.32 -26.90 3.37
CA ILE A 206 -13.63 -25.96 4.26
C ILE A 206 -12.12 -26.05 4.11
N GLY A 207 -11.52 -27.25 4.17
CA GLY A 207 -10.06 -27.38 4.01
C GLY A 207 -9.55 -26.88 2.65
N ARG A 208 -10.33 -27.05 1.58
CA ARG A 208 -10.03 -26.47 0.27
C ARG A 208 -10.11 -24.94 0.28
N MET A 209 -11.16 -24.39 0.89
CA MET A 209 -11.33 -22.94 1.03
C MET A 209 -10.22 -22.33 1.87
N GLU A 210 -9.81 -22.95 2.98
CA GLU A 210 -8.69 -22.51 3.82
C GLU A 210 -7.38 -22.45 3.03
N SER A 211 -7.10 -23.48 2.23
CA SER A 211 -5.93 -23.51 1.35
C SER A 211 -5.95 -22.37 0.33
N LYS A 212 -7.13 -22.09 -0.25
CA LYS A 212 -7.31 -20.98 -1.19
C LYS A 212 -7.21 -19.62 -0.52
N ILE A 213 -7.82 -19.42 0.64
CA ILE A 213 -7.69 -18.21 1.47
C ILE A 213 -6.22 -17.93 1.74
N PHE A 214 -5.44 -18.93 2.13
CA PHE A 214 -4.01 -18.77 2.39
C PHE A 214 -3.25 -18.31 1.13
N GLN A 215 -3.55 -18.89 -0.03
CA GLN A 215 -2.97 -18.46 -1.31
C GLN A 215 -3.35 -17.01 -1.65
N GLU A 216 -4.62 -16.65 -1.50
CA GLU A 216 -5.13 -15.29 -1.74
C GLU A 216 -4.50 -14.26 -0.81
N GLN A 217 -4.35 -14.57 0.49
CA GLN A 217 -3.72 -13.68 1.46
C GLN A 217 -2.25 -13.42 1.11
N ASN A 218 -1.49 -14.48 0.81
CA ASN A 218 -0.09 -14.35 0.42
C ASN A 218 0.06 -13.55 -0.88
N ALA A 219 -0.79 -13.82 -1.88
CA ALA A 219 -0.79 -13.12 -3.15
C ALA A 219 -1.17 -11.64 -2.98
N TYR A 220 -2.15 -11.33 -2.13
CA TYR A 220 -2.55 -9.96 -1.82
C TYR A 220 -1.46 -9.18 -1.07
N GLN A 221 -0.77 -9.82 -0.12
CA GLN A 221 0.38 -9.22 0.56
C GLN A 221 1.52 -8.93 -0.42
N ALA A 222 1.80 -9.86 -1.34
CA ALA A 222 2.81 -9.64 -2.38
C ALA A 222 2.41 -8.49 -3.33
N TYR A 223 1.14 -8.44 -3.75
CA TYR A 223 0.60 -7.39 -4.60
C TYR A 223 0.72 -6.01 -3.96
N THR A 224 0.22 -5.85 -2.74
CA THR A 224 0.25 -4.56 -2.01
C THR A 224 1.67 -4.07 -1.79
N LYS A 225 2.61 -4.98 -1.45
CA LYS A 225 4.03 -4.66 -1.32
C LYS A 225 4.64 -4.18 -2.64
N ALA A 226 4.39 -4.90 -3.74
CA ALA A 226 4.89 -4.52 -5.06
C ALA A 226 4.31 -3.18 -5.51
N GLU A 227 3.01 -2.97 -5.34
CA GLU A 227 2.32 -1.73 -5.68
C GLU A 227 2.88 -0.52 -4.90
N GLN A 228 3.09 -0.69 -3.59
CA GLN A 228 3.70 0.35 -2.76
C GLN A 228 5.12 0.68 -3.23
N LEU A 229 5.96 -0.33 -3.49
CA LEU A 229 7.33 -0.13 -3.96
C LEU A 229 7.37 0.58 -5.32
N ILE A 230 6.45 0.27 -6.24
CA ILE A 230 6.32 0.96 -7.52
C ILE A 230 5.98 2.44 -7.30
N LYS A 231 4.97 2.74 -6.47
CA LYS A 231 4.55 4.12 -6.16
C LYS A 231 5.67 4.93 -5.50
N GLU A 232 6.37 4.34 -4.53
CA GLU A 232 7.51 4.95 -3.87
C GLU A 232 8.66 5.20 -4.85
N SER A 233 8.94 4.23 -5.73
CA SER A 233 9.98 4.34 -6.73
C SER A 233 9.70 5.47 -7.71
N GLN A 234 8.47 5.56 -8.24
CA GLN A 234 8.05 6.66 -9.11
C GLN A 234 8.22 8.03 -8.45
N LYS A 235 7.78 8.15 -7.18
CA LYS A 235 7.86 9.41 -6.41
C LYS A 235 9.30 9.82 -6.13
N ASN A 236 10.17 8.87 -5.79
CA ASN A 236 11.56 9.16 -5.43
C ASN A 236 12.44 9.35 -6.65
N PHE A 237 12.20 8.61 -7.74
CA PHE A 237 12.95 8.72 -8.99
C PHE A 237 12.93 10.15 -9.57
N SER A 238 11.79 10.84 -9.48
CA SER A 238 11.68 12.24 -9.95
C SER A 238 12.49 13.26 -9.14
N LYS A 239 12.98 12.90 -7.94
CA LYS A 239 13.75 13.79 -7.05
C LYS A 239 15.26 13.57 -7.13
N LEU A 240 15.70 12.47 -7.74
CA LEU A 240 17.10 12.06 -7.75
C LEU A 240 17.83 12.64 -8.97
N SER A 241 19.05 13.13 -8.76
CA SER A 241 19.97 13.51 -9.83
C SER A 241 20.69 12.29 -10.41
N ALA A 242 21.22 12.44 -11.63
CA ALA A 242 21.94 11.37 -12.33
C ALA A 242 23.14 10.85 -11.53
N GLY A 243 23.18 9.53 -11.27
CA GLY A 243 24.26 8.87 -10.52
C GLY A 243 23.85 7.54 -9.89
N ASN A 244 24.68 7.04 -8.96
CA ASN A 244 24.50 5.73 -8.30
C ASN A 244 23.15 5.57 -7.59
N GLN A 245 22.64 6.63 -6.96
CA GLN A 245 21.36 6.60 -6.25
C GLN A 245 20.17 6.44 -7.24
N GLN A 246 20.24 7.09 -8.40
CA GLN A 246 19.23 6.93 -9.45
C GLN A 246 19.29 5.51 -10.03
N GLN A 247 20.48 4.93 -10.25
CA GLN A 247 20.63 3.55 -10.70
C GLN A 247 20.06 2.53 -9.70
N GLN A 248 20.28 2.73 -8.40
CA GLN A 248 19.67 1.90 -7.36
C GLN A 248 18.14 1.97 -7.40
N MET A 249 17.58 3.17 -7.62
CA MET A 249 16.14 3.36 -7.74
C MET A 249 15.57 2.65 -8.98
N ILE A 250 16.27 2.66 -10.11
CA ILE A 250 15.88 1.91 -11.31
C ILE A 250 15.81 0.40 -11.01
N ASN A 251 16.83 -0.14 -10.34
CA ASN A 251 16.85 -1.55 -9.97
C ASN A 251 15.75 -1.92 -8.97
N GLN A 252 15.44 -1.02 -8.02
CA GLN A 252 14.34 -1.22 -7.07
C GLN A 252 12.98 -1.21 -7.77
N TRP A 253 12.75 -0.27 -8.68
CA TRP A 253 11.52 -0.19 -9.45
C TRP A 253 11.35 -1.41 -10.34
N GLN A 254 12.38 -1.84 -11.07
CA GLN A 254 12.34 -3.05 -11.89
C GLN A 254 12.02 -4.29 -11.04
N ASN A 255 12.69 -4.46 -9.89
CA ASN A 255 12.42 -5.57 -8.98
C ASN A 255 10.97 -5.58 -8.46
N ALA A 256 10.35 -4.41 -8.26
CA ALA A 256 8.97 -4.31 -7.83
C ALA A 256 8.00 -4.74 -8.96
N ILE A 257 8.30 -4.38 -10.21
CA ILE A 257 7.57 -4.87 -11.40
C ILE A 257 7.72 -6.39 -11.52
N ASP A 258 8.92 -6.93 -11.34
CA ASP A 258 9.17 -8.39 -11.39
C ASP A 258 8.45 -9.13 -10.24
N GLN A 259 8.29 -8.51 -9.08
CA GLN A 259 7.50 -9.07 -7.98
C GLN A 259 6.02 -9.12 -8.33
N LEU A 260 5.51 -8.11 -9.04
CA LEU A 260 4.13 -8.06 -9.52
C LEU A 260 3.85 -9.18 -10.54
N ASP A 261 4.80 -9.43 -11.45
CA ASP A 261 4.72 -10.49 -12.47
C ASP A 261 4.74 -11.92 -11.89
N LYS A 262 5.35 -12.11 -10.72
CA LYS A 262 5.45 -13.42 -10.05
C LYS A 262 4.19 -13.83 -9.28
N ILE A 263 3.18 -12.96 -9.19
CA ILE A 263 1.97 -13.24 -8.42
C ILE A 263 1.12 -14.27 -9.18
N PRO A 264 0.70 -15.39 -8.55
CA PRO A 264 -0.05 -16.42 -9.26
C PRO A 264 -1.38 -15.90 -9.83
N SER A 265 -1.54 -16.00 -11.16
CA SER A 265 -2.74 -15.53 -11.90
C SER A 265 -4.05 -16.22 -11.51
N ALA A 266 -3.96 -17.40 -10.88
CA ALA A 266 -5.10 -18.11 -10.32
C ALA A 266 -5.78 -17.36 -9.15
N THR A 267 -5.07 -16.43 -8.52
CA THR A 267 -5.58 -15.63 -7.39
C THR A 267 -6.26 -14.35 -7.87
N LEU A 268 -7.15 -13.77 -7.07
CA LEU A 268 -7.75 -12.45 -7.36
C LEU A 268 -6.67 -11.36 -7.43
N ALA A 269 -5.70 -11.40 -6.52
CA ALA A 269 -4.56 -10.49 -6.52
C ALA A 269 -3.69 -10.64 -7.79
N GLY A 270 -3.54 -11.86 -8.32
CA GLY A 270 -2.82 -12.10 -9.58
C GLY A 270 -3.52 -11.46 -10.79
N LYS A 271 -4.85 -11.52 -10.86
CA LYS A 271 -5.62 -10.84 -11.93
C LYS A 271 -5.48 -9.32 -11.87
N LEU A 272 -5.46 -8.76 -10.65
CA LEU A 272 -5.18 -7.33 -10.45
C LEU A 272 -3.75 -6.99 -10.86
N ALA A 273 -2.78 -7.83 -10.46
CA ALA A 273 -1.38 -7.68 -10.81
C ALA A 273 -1.17 -7.68 -12.32
N GLU A 274 -1.77 -8.60 -13.08
CA GLU A 274 -1.70 -8.64 -14.55
C GLU A 274 -2.19 -7.35 -15.20
N LYS A 275 -3.32 -6.81 -14.71
CA LYS A 275 -3.87 -5.54 -15.21
C LYS A 275 -2.91 -4.37 -14.95
N ASP A 276 -2.34 -4.31 -13.76
CA ASP A 276 -1.46 -3.21 -13.35
C ASP A 276 -0.06 -3.34 -13.93
N LEU A 277 0.37 -4.56 -14.27
CA LEU A 277 1.71 -4.86 -14.80
C LEU A 277 1.98 -4.13 -16.11
N GLU A 278 1.02 -4.12 -17.03
CA GLU A 278 1.19 -3.43 -18.31
C GLU A 278 1.31 -1.91 -18.13
N THR A 279 0.55 -1.35 -17.19
CA THR A 279 0.69 0.06 -16.79
C THR A 279 2.05 0.32 -16.16
N ALA A 280 2.49 -0.52 -15.22
CA ALA A 280 3.77 -0.34 -14.55
C ALA A 280 4.97 -0.47 -15.50
N LYS A 281 4.94 -1.42 -16.43
CA LYS A 281 5.96 -1.60 -17.48
C LYS A 281 6.03 -0.38 -18.41
N ARG A 282 4.89 0.10 -18.89
CA ARG A 282 4.81 1.28 -19.76
C ARG A 282 5.39 2.52 -19.06
N ASP A 283 4.93 2.80 -17.83
CA ASP A 283 5.37 3.97 -17.07
C ASP A 283 6.87 3.91 -16.75
N PHE A 284 7.39 2.71 -16.46
CA PHE A 284 8.82 2.48 -16.24
C PHE A 284 9.64 2.76 -17.52
N GLN A 285 9.20 2.22 -18.66
CA GLN A 285 9.87 2.44 -19.96
C GLN A 285 9.86 3.91 -20.37
N GLU A 286 8.73 4.61 -20.21
CA GLU A 286 8.61 6.03 -20.53
C GLU A 286 9.60 6.88 -19.71
N LYS A 287 9.67 6.64 -18.39
CA LYS A 287 10.60 7.37 -17.51
C LYS A 287 12.07 7.05 -17.80
N LEU A 288 12.40 5.80 -18.12
CA LEU A 288 13.76 5.44 -18.51
C LEU A 288 14.16 6.00 -19.87
N GLY A 289 13.27 5.97 -20.85
CA GLY A 289 13.50 6.56 -22.18
C GLY A 289 13.79 8.06 -22.07
N PHE A 290 13.00 8.77 -21.28
CA PHE A 290 13.20 10.19 -21.00
C PHE A 290 14.56 10.47 -20.31
N VAL A 291 14.94 9.67 -19.31
CA VAL A 291 16.22 9.85 -18.59
C VAL A 291 17.42 9.50 -19.47
N ALA A 292 17.37 8.39 -20.22
CA ALA A 292 18.42 8.02 -21.17
C ALA A 292 18.58 9.07 -22.28
N GLY A 293 17.47 9.60 -22.80
CA GLY A 293 17.45 10.71 -23.76
C GLY A 293 18.05 11.99 -23.17
N THR A 294 17.70 12.33 -21.92
CA THR A 294 18.24 13.50 -21.21
C THR A 294 19.74 13.38 -20.98
N ILE A 295 20.23 12.23 -20.47
CA ILE A 295 21.67 11.99 -20.24
C ILE A 295 22.44 12.05 -21.56
N LYS A 296 21.94 11.39 -22.61
CA LYS A 296 22.58 11.39 -23.93
C LYS A 296 22.62 12.81 -24.52
N GLY A 297 21.51 13.55 -24.44
CA GLY A 297 21.44 14.94 -24.89
C GLY A 297 22.41 15.85 -24.13
N ASN A 298 22.47 15.76 -22.80
CA ASN A 298 23.39 16.56 -22.00
C ASN A 298 24.86 16.22 -22.30
N THR A 299 25.18 14.94 -22.52
CA THR A 299 26.53 14.52 -22.92
C THR A 299 26.92 15.11 -24.29
N LEU A 300 25.98 15.21 -25.24
CA LEU A 300 26.20 15.87 -26.53
C LEU A 300 26.43 17.38 -26.36
N ILE A 301 25.67 18.03 -25.48
CA ILE A 301 25.83 19.45 -25.14
C ILE A 301 27.22 19.70 -24.53
N ASP A 302 27.62 18.92 -23.53
CA ASP A 302 28.93 19.03 -22.88
C ASP A 302 30.08 18.82 -23.87
N ALA A 303 30.00 17.78 -24.71
CA ALA A 303 30.99 17.53 -25.75
C ALA A 303 31.07 18.69 -26.75
N GLY A 304 29.91 19.20 -27.21
CA GLY A 304 29.84 20.36 -28.10
C GLY A 304 30.50 21.59 -27.50
N MET A 305 30.23 21.88 -26.22
CA MET A 305 30.85 22.99 -25.50
C MET A 305 32.37 22.85 -25.39
N GLN A 306 32.89 21.64 -25.09
CA GLN A 306 34.32 21.40 -25.02
C GLN A 306 35.03 21.66 -26.36
N PHE A 307 34.47 21.19 -27.47
CA PHE A 307 35.01 21.48 -28.81
C PHE A 307 34.95 22.98 -29.13
N GLY A 308 33.86 23.67 -28.77
CA GLY A 308 33.73 25.12 -28.95
C GLY A 308 34.77 25.91 -28.15
N ILE A 309 35.05 25.51 -26.91
CA ILE A 309 36.12 26.10 -26.09
C ILE A 309 37.49 25.89 -26.74
N GLN A 310 37.77 24.69 -27.24
CA GLN A 310 39.03 24.40 -27.93
C GLN A 310 39.16 25.22 -29.21
N ALA A 311 38.09 25.36 -29.99
CA ALA A 311 38.07 26.16 -31.20
C ALA A 311 38.34 27.64 -30.89
N ALA A 312 37.63 28.20 -29.90
CA ALA A 312 37.83 29.58 -29.46
C ALA A 312 39.27 29.80 -28.97
N LYS A 313 39.82 28.89 -28.17
CA LYS A 313 41.21 28.98 -27.68
C LYS A 313 42.22 28.90 -28.83
N ALA A 314 42.00 28.01 -29.81
CA ALA A 314 42.88 27.87 -30.97
C ALA A 314 42.81 29.09 -31.92
N ALA A 315 41.68 29.81 -31.94
CA ALA A 315 41.49 31.02 -32.75
C ALA A 315 42.08 32.29 -32.12
N GLN A 316 42.38 32.29 -30.81
CA GLN A 316 42.93 33.45 -30.11
C GLN A 316 44.32 33.83 -30.63
N ASN A 317 44.67 35.11 -30.49
CA ASN A 317 45.99 35.66 -30.83
C ASN A 317 46.43 35.42 -32.29
N PRO A 318 45.67 35.91 -33.30
CA PRO A 318 46.16 35.94 -34.67
C PRO A 318 47.44 36.81 -34.79
N PRO A 319 48.27 36.63 -35.84
CA PRO A 319 47.98 35.90 -37.08
C PRO A 319 48.17 34.38 -36.98
N HIS A 320 47.34 33.65 -37.72
CA HIS A 320 47.40 32.18 -37.82
C HIS A 320 47.57 31.76 -39.28
N THR A 321 48.38 30.72 -39.50
CA THR A 321 48.55 30.09 -40.82
C THR A 321 47.24 29.47 -41.30
N ALA A 322 47.12 29.24 -42.61
CA ALA A 322 45.97 28.55 -43.20
C ALA A 322 45.70 27.19 -42.52
N LYS A 323 46.74 26.42 -42.20
CA LYS A 323 46.62 25.13 -41.51
C LYS A 323 46.04 25.26 -40.10
N GLN A 324 46.40 26.32 -39.38
CA GLN A 324 45.85 26.59 -38.04
C GLN A 324 44.37 26.98 -38.13
N TRP A 325 43.99 27.82 -39.10
CA TRP A 325 42.57 28.14 -39.33
C TRP A 325 41.73 26.93 -39.74
N GLU A 326 42.26 26.04 -40.59
CA GLU A 326 41.59 24.78 -40.92
C GLU A 326 41.36 23.90 -39.69
N GLN A 327 42.29 23.90 -38.73
CA GLN A 327 42.10 23.19 -37.46
C GLN A 327 41.01 23.83 -36.59
N VAL A 328 40.97 25.17 -36.50
CA VAL A 328 39.91 25.90 -35.80
C VAL A 328 38.53 25.58 -36.39
N ILE A 329 38.42 25.59 -37.72
CA ILE A 329 37.19 25.27 -38.45
C ILE A 329 36.71 23.85 -38.13
N LYS A 330 37.60 22.85 -38.14
CA LYS A 330 37.25 21.47 -37.78
C LYS A 330 36.70 21.35 -36.36
N LEU A 331 37.27 22.09 -35.40
CA LEU A 331 36.79 22.10 -34.02
C LEU A 331 35.40 22.74 -33.91
N TRP A 332 35.14 23.85 -34.62
CA TRP A 332 33.81 24.45 -34.69
C TRP A 332 32.78 23.53 -35.32
N GLN A 333 33.11 22.87 -36.43
CA GLN A 333 32.23 21.91 -37.10
C GLN A 333 31.87 20.74 -36.19
N GLU A 334 32.84 20.20 -35.45
CA GLU A 334 32.57 19.12 -34.50
C GLU A 334 31.69 19.59 -33.33
N ALA A 335 31.91 20.81 -32.82
CA ALA A 335 31.06 21.41 -31.79
C ALA A 335 29.60 21.55 -32.26
N ILE A 336 29.40 22.10 -33.45
CA ILE A 336 28.11 22.26 -34.13
C ILE A 336 27.41 20.92 -34.31
N ARG A 337 28.11 19.93 -34.88
CA ARG A 337 27.56 18.59 -35.15
C ARG A 337 27.04 17.90 -33.89
N ARG A 338 27.67 18.12 -32.73
CA ARG A 338 27.21 17.57 -31.44
C ARG A 338 25.95 18.27 -30.96
N LEU A 339 25.89 19.60 -31.05
CA LEU A 339 24.72 20.39 -30.65
C LEU A 339 23.49 20.12 -31.54
N GLU A 340 23.69 19.84 -32.83
CA GLU A 340 22.61 19.47 -33.76
C GLU A 340 21.95 18.12 -33.44
N GLN A 341 22.66 17.22 -32.75
CA GLN A 341 22.16 15.90 -32.35
C GLN A 341 21.36 15.93 -31.04
N VAL A 342 21.25 17.08 -30.39
CA VAL A 342 20.52 17.22 -29.12
C VAL A 342 19.02 17.04 -29.40
N PRO A 343 18.35 16.06 -28.75
CA PRO A 343 16.92 15.81 -28.94
C PRO A 343 16.07 17.04 -28.57
N THR A 344 14.99 17.27 -29.31
CA THR A 344 14.08 18.42 -29.10
C THR A 344 13.32 18.38 -27.77
N ASP A 345 13.17 17.19 -27.20
CA ASP A 345 12.54 16.92 -25.90
C ASP A 345 13.52 17.03 -24.72
N ASN A 346 14.81 17.29 -24.98
CA ASN A 346 15.79 17.52 -23.93
C ASN A 346 15.51 18.87 -23.22
N PRO A 347 15.49 18.92 -21.87
CA PRO A 347 15.22 20.16 -21.11
C PRO A 347 16.17 21.33 -21.43
N SER A 348 17.39 21.05 -21.86
CA SER A 348 18.42 22.02 -22.24
C SER A 348 18.49 22.30 -23.74
N TYR A 349 17.54 21.81 -24.55
CA TYR A 349 17.53 21.98 -26.00
C TYR A 349 17.62 23.45 -26.43
N LEU A 350 16.86 24.34 -25.77
CA LEU A 350 16.86 25.77 -26.12
C LEU A 350 18.24 26.42 -25.92
N ASP A 351 18.95 26.05 -24.86
CA ASP A 351 20.28 26.58 -24.59
C ASP A 351 21.32 26.00 -25.56
N ALA A 352 21.17 24.73 -25.95
CA ALA A 352 21.96 24.13 -27.02
C ALA A 352 21.77 24.86 -28.36
N GLN A 353 20.54 25.23 -28.71
CA GLN A 353 20.23 25.98 -29.95
C GLN A 353 20.83 27.40 -29.94
N LYS A 354 20.81 28.10 -28.80
CA LYS A 354 21.50 29.39 -28.67
C LYS A 354 23.01 29.25 -28.92
N LYS A 355 23.63 28.22 -28.33
CA LYS A 355 25.06 27.94 -28.55
C LYS A 355 25.37 27.50 -29.98
N LEU A 356 24.48 26.75 -30.62
CA LEU A 356 24.60 26.38 -32.02
C LEU A 356 24.70 27.61 -32.93
N ALA A 357 23.82 28.59 -32.75
CA ALA A 357 23.84 29.84 -33.52
C ALA A 357 25.14 30.65 -33.30
N GLU A 358 25.61 30.73 -32.05
CA GLU A 358 26.90 31.35 -31.72
C GLU A 358 28.06 30.64 -32.43
N TYR A 359 28.07 29.30 -32.43
CA TYR A 359 29.15 28.52 -33.03
C TYR A 359 29.14 28.59 -34.55
N GLN A 360 27.97 28.63 -35.18
CA GLN A 360 27.84 28.85 -36.62
C GLN A 360 28.41 30.22 -37.05
N SER A 361 28.17 31.27 -36.25
CA SER A 361 28.78 32.60 -36.49
C SER A 361 30.30 32.57 -36.34
N ASN A 362 30.83 31.89 -35.32
CA ASN A 362 32.27 31.73 -35.11
C ASN A 362 32.94 30.90 -36.21
N LEU A 363 32.26 29.88 -36.73
CA LEU A 363 32.70 29.08 -37.87
C LEU A 363 32.86 29.97 -39.11
N GLY A 364 31.81 30.72 -39.49
CA GLY A 364 31.85 31.62 -40.65
C GLY A 364 32.94 32.70 -40.53
N SER A 365 33.17 33.20 -39.32
CA SER A 365 34.30 34.11 -39.03
C SER A 365 35.66 33.45 -39.24
N SER A 366 35.81 32.18 -38.86
CA SER A 366 37.06 31.42 -39.03
C SER A 366 37.32 31.06 -40.50
N GLU A 367 36.27 30.72 -41.25
CA GLU A 367 36.33 30.48 -42.70
C GLU A 367 36.75 31.73 -43.47
N SER A 368 36.19 32.89 -43.11
CA SER A 368 36.57 34.18 -43.70
C SER A 368 38.04 34.52 -43.45
N ARG A 369 38.56 34.22 -42.25
CA ARG A 369 39.97 34.40 -41.90
C ARG A 369 40.90 33.43 -42.62
N LEU A 370 40.48 32.18 -42.82
CA LEU A 370 41.22 31.21 -43.63
C LEU A 370 41.38 31.72 -45.06
N GLN A 371 40.30 32.23 -45.66
CA GLN A 371 40.34 32.74 -47.02
C GLN A 371 41.26 33.96 -47.13
N ALA A 372 41.12 34.93 -46.23
CA ALA A 372 41.99 36.11 -46.17
C ALA A 372 43.48 35.76 -46.03
N GLU A 373 43.80 34.73 -45.23
CA GLU A 373 45.18 34.23 -45.08
C GLU A 373 45.69 33.58 -46.37
N LYS A 374 44.89 32.74 -47.04
CA LYS A 374 45.26 32.11 -48.31
C LYS A 374 45.51 33.14 -49.41
N ASP A 375 44.62 34.11 -49.53
CA ASP A 375 44.72 35.20 -50.51
C ASP A 375 45.95 36.07 -50.22
N ALA A 376 46.21 36.42 -48.97
CA ALA A 376 47.38 37.18 -48.56
C ALA A 376 48.70 36.48 -48.93
N VAL A 377 48.82 35.18 -48.63
CA VAL A 377 50.00 34.38 -48.95
C VAL A 377 50.25 34.34 -50.46
N GLU A 378 49.18 34.16 -51.26
CA GLU A 378 49.30 34.14 -52.72
C GLU A 378 49.63 35.53 -53.28
N SER A 379 49.03 36.60 -52.79
CA SER A 379 49.36 37.98 -53.18
C SER A 379 50.83 38.32 -52.90
N VAL A 380 51.36 37.95 -51.73
CA VAL A 380 52.78 38.19 -51.41
C VAL A 380 53.70 37.36 -52.32
N LYS A 381 53.32 36.13 -52.66
CA LYS A 381 54.06 35.30 -53.61
C LYS A 381 54.06 35.90 -55.02
N GLN A 382 52.92 36.41 -55.49
CA GLN A 382 52.80 37.10 -56.77
C GLN A 382 53.65 38.38 -56.79
N ALA A 383 53.58 39.18 -55.72
CA ALA A 383 54.39 40.39 -55.59
C ALA A 383 55.89 40.07 -55.63
N LYS A 384 56.34 39.01 -54.95
CA LYS A 384 57.74 38.56 -54.99
C LYS A 384 58.19 38.16 -56.41
N ALA A 385 57.33 37.45 -57.15
CA ALA A 385 57.61 37.10 -58.53
C ALA A 385 57.71 38.34 -59.44
N ALA A 386 56.77 39.29 -59.28
CA ALA A 386 56.78 40.56 -60.00
C ALA A 386 58.01 41.41 -59.65
N ILE A 387 58.43 41.45 -58.37
CA ILE A 387 59.67 42.11 -57.94
C ILE A 387 60.89 41.48 -58.62
N ALA A 388 60.97 40.15 -58.72
CA ALA A 388 62.08 39.48 -59.39
C ALA A 388 62.13 39.80 -60.90
N GLN A 389 60.97 39.86 -61.55
CA GLN A 389 60.85 40.28 -62.95
C GLN A 389 61.25 41.75 -63.14
N TRP A 390 60.82 42.63 -62.24
CA TRP A 390 61.22 44.03 -62.24
C TRP A 390 62.73 44.19 -62.09
N GLN A 391 63.36 43.46 -61.15
CA GLN A 391 64.81 43.47 -60.95
C GLN A 391 65.58 43.02 -62.20
N THR A 392 65.04 42.04 -62.93
CA THR A 392 65.62 41.57 -64.20
C THR A 392 65.52 42.66 -65.26
N SER A 393 64.37 43.30 -65.39
CA SER A 393 64.12 44.40 -66.33
C SER A 393 65.02 45.61 -66.03
N ALA A 394 65.19 45.96 -64.75
CA ALA A 394 66.01 47.07 -64.30
C ALA A 394 67.52 46.86 -64.57
N ARG A 395 67.97 45.60 -64.71
CA ARG A 395 69.38 45.25 -65.02
C ARG A 395 69.66 45.09 -66.52
N SER A 396 68.65 45.26 -67.38
CA SER A 396 68.82 45.20 -68.83
C SER A 396 69.73 46.32 -69.35
N LYS A 397 70.34 46.12 -70.52
CA LYS A 397 71.27 47.10 -71.12
C LYS A 397 70.61 48.46 -71.38
N GLU A 398 69.32 48.48 -71.70
CA GLU A 398 68.52 49.68 -71.96
C GLU A 398 67.16 49.55 -71.24
N PRO A 399 67.09 49.89 -69.94
CA PRO A 399 65.86 49.77 -69.17
C PRO A 399 64.84 50.82 -69.60
N ASN A 400 63.62 50.40 -69.95
CA ASN A 400 62.51 51.31 -70.18
C ASN A 400 61.92 51.80 -68.84
N ILE A 401 62.21 53.05 -68.48
CA ILE A 401 61.80 53.64 -67.19
C ILE A 401 60.28 53.67 -67.02
N GLY A 402 59.51 54.01 -68.06
CA GLY A 402 58.05 54.02 -67.99
C GLY A 402 57.47 52.63 -67.70
N SER A 403 58.05 51.58 -68.30
CA SER A 403 57.68 50.19 -68.01
C SER A 403 58.05 49.78 -66.58
N LEU A 404 59.21 50.19 -66.06
CA LEU A 404 59.63 49.91 -64.69
C LEU A 404 58.73 50.60 -63.65
N ILE A 405 58.28 51.82 -63.93
CA ILE A 405 57.30 52.54 -63.09
C ILE A 405 55.97 51.77 -63.09
N GLY A 406 55.45 51.39 -64.26
CA GLY A 406 54.21 50.61 -64.36
C GLY A 406 54.26 49.28 -63.59
N GLN A 407 55.37 48.53 -63.72
CA GLN A 407 55.58 47.30 -62.96
C GLN A 407 55.61 47.54 -61.43
N LEU A 408 56.17 48.66 -60.97
CA LEU A 408 56.15 49.02 -59.54
C LEU A 408 54.75 49.38 -59.07
N THR A 409 53.96 50.07 -59.89
CA THR A 409 52.54 50.36 -59.60
C THR A 409 51.74 49.08 -59.41
N ASP A 410 51.95 48.08 -60.28
CA ASP A 410 51.29 46.77 -60.15
C ASP A 410 51.71 46.04 -58.86
N ILE A 411 53.01 46.04 -58.54
CA ILE A 411 53.55 45.46 -57.30
C ILE A 411 52.93 46.13 -56.07
N ILE A 412 52.84 47.46 -56.07
CA ILE A 412 52.24 48.25 -54.99
C ILE A 412 50.76 47.86 -54.83
N SER A 413 50.00 47.79 -55.93
CA SER A 413 48.58 47.42 -55.90
C SER A 413 48.36 46.01 -55.33
N ILE A 414 49.18 45.03 -55.73
CA ILE A 414 49.10 43.66 -55.19
C ILE A 414 49.36 43.65 -53.67
N LEU A 415 50.38 44.38 -53.22
CA LEU A 415 50.78 44.41 -51.80
C LEU A 415 49.79 45.18 -50.92
N GLU A 416 49.08 46.17 -51.48
CA GLU A 416 48.01 46.92 -50.78
C GLU A 416 46.77 46.07 -50.48
N GLN A 417 46.54 45.01 -51.27
CA GLN A 417 45.42 44.09 -51.06
C GLN A 417 45.64 43.12 -49.90
N VAL A 418 46.86 43.03 -49.34
CA VAL A 418 47.18 42.10 -48.25
C VAL A 418 46.55 42.59 -46.93
N PRO A 419 45.57 41.88 -46.36
CA PRO A 419 44.89 42.33 -45.14
C PRO A 419 45.80 42.28 -43.91
N ALA A 420 45.56 43.21 -42.98
CA ALA A 420 46.19 43.17 -41.66
C ALA A 420 45.72 41.94 -40.87
N GLY A 421 46.61 41.38 -40.03
CA GLY A 421 46.31 40.21 -39.21
C GLY A 421 46.47 38.85 -39.91
N THR A 422 47.05 38.85 -41.11
CA THR A 422 47.56 37.65 -41.82
C THR A 422 49.02 37.40 -41.47
N THR A 423 49.52 36.18 -41.66
CA THR A 423 50.90 35.83 -41.26
C THR A 423 51.95 36.58 -42.06
N VAL A 424 51.62 36.95 -43.30
CA VAL A 424 52.50 37.66 -44.23
C VAL A 424 52.30 39.18 -44.22
N SER A 425 51.41 39.72 -43.37
CA SER A 425 51.10 41.17 -43.39
C SER A 425 52.32 42.04 -43.10
N ALA A 426 53.18 41.63 -42.16
CA ALA A 426 54.40 42.35 -41.83
C ALA A 426 55.42 42.34 -42.98
N GLU A 427 55.54 41.20 -43.68
CA GLU A 427 56.38 41.11 -44.86
C GLU A 427 55.84 41.96 -46.01
N ALA A 428 54.52 41.87 -46.27
CA ALA A 428 53.86 42.67 -47.29
C ALA A 428 54.06 44.17 -47.07
N GLN A 429 53.90 44.66 -45.84
CA GLN A 429 54.15 46.06 -45.47
C GLN A 429 55.60 46.49 -45.74
N LYS A 430 56.57 45.62 -45.45
CA LYS A 430 57.99 45.90 -45.74
C LYS A 430 58.27 45.98 -47.25
N LEU A 431 57.72 45.05 -48.02
CA LEU A 431 57.84 45.06 -49.49
C LEU A 431 57.15 46.29 -50.09
N LEU A 432 55.97 46.65 -49.57
CA LEU A 432 55.20 47.80 -50.00
C LEU A 432 55.96 49.11 -49.79
N GLY A 433 56.56 49.29 -48.61
CA GLY A 433 57.40 50.46 -48.33
C GLY A 433 58.61 50.55 -49.26
N SER A 434 59.23 49.41 -49.57
CA SER A 434 60.38 49.37 -50.49
C SER A 434 59.98 49.68 -51.94
N ALA A 435 58.85 49.15 -52.39
CA ALA A 435 58.31 49.39 -53.72
C ALA A 435 57.91 50.86 -53.92
N ARG A 436 57.18 51.45 -52.96
CA ARG A 436 56.80 52.87 -52.97
C ARG A 436 58.01 53.79 -53.03
N HIS A 437 58.99 53.58 -52.15
CA HIS A 437 60.23 54.37 -52.15
C HIS A 437 60.99 54.30 -53.48
N THR A 438 61.01 53.12 -54.12
CA THR A 438 61.68 52.93 -55.41
C THR A 438 60.90 53.58 -56.55
N HIS A 439 59.57 53.46 -56.52
CA HIS A 439 58.66 54.10 -57.47
C HIS A 439 58.81 55.62 -57.46
N ASP A 440 58.81 56.24 -56.28
CA ASP A 440 58.89 57.69 -56.13
C ASP A 440 60.22 58.22 -56.67
N LYS A 441 61.34 57.56 -56.32
CA LYS A 441 62.68 57.91 -56.84
C LYS A 441 62.83 57.81 -58.35
N LEU A 442 62.17 56.83 -58.98
CA LEU A 442 62.21 56.68 -60.43
C LEU A 442 61.31 57.69 -61.14
N SER A 443 60.16 57.99 -60.54
CA SER A 443 59.21 58.98 -61.07
C SER A 443 59.79 60.39 -61.04
N GLU A 444 60.46 60.77 -59.94
CA GLU A 444 61.15 62.07 -59.80
C GLU A 444 62.27 62.29 -60.81
N LYS A 445 62.90 61.21 -61.30
CA LYS A 445 63.98 61.27 -62.29
C LYS A 445 63.49 61.23 -63.74
N TRP A 446 62.23 60.89 -63.94
CA TRP A 446 61.63 60.68 -65.26
C TRP A 446 60.83 61.89 -65.74
N VAL A 447 60.28 62.68 -64.80
CA VAL A 447 59.79 64.05 -65.01
C VAL A 447 60.99 64.98 -65.22
#